data_AF-A9E9N5-F1
#
_entry.id   AF-A9E9N5-F1
#
_cell.length_a   1.000
_cell.length_b   1.000
_cell.length_c   1.000
_cell.angle_alpha   90.00
_cell.angle_beta   90.00
_cell.angle_gamma   90.00
#
_symmetry.space_group_name_H-M   'P 1'
#
loop_
_entity.id
_entity.type
_entity.pdbx_description
1 polymer ?
#
loop_
_entity_poly.entity_id
_entity_poly.type
_entity_poly.pdbx_seq_one_letter_code
_entity_poly.pdbx_strand_id
1 'polypeptide(L)'
;MQIKKTDEKFIDLKKLSEILLMRGIRSAKNWCETVGIKIQIVGNKSVVHRFLVDMELDKSLIVQLKKKYPKKWEELYRCYIDNDRLGYLMLLEDNPELNIRKISNTITPMSDTAKSFANS
;
A
#
# COMPACT_ATOMS: atom_id res chain seq x y z
N MET A 1 6.18 31.54 18.50
CA MET A 1 6.17 30.07 18.67
C MET A 1 6.30 29.43 17.29
N GLN A 2 7.51 29.22 16.78
CA GLN A 2 7.76 28.65 15.45
C GLN A 2 8.69 27.44 15.56
N ILE A 3 8.12 26.25 15.76
CA ILE A 3 8.83 24.98 15.71
C ILE A 3 7.86 23.95 15.10
N LYS A 4 7.63 23.99 13.79
CA LYS A 4 6.86 22.95 13.06
C LYS A 4 7.36 22.63 11.65
N LYS A 5 8.45 23.25 11.17
CA LYS A 5 8.99 23.00 9.82
C LYS A 5 10.07 21.92 9.75
N THR A 6 10.61 21.48 10.89
CA THR A 6 11.68 20.48 10.94
C THR A 6 11.17 19.03 10.95
N ASP A 7 9.87 18.83 11.24
CA ASP A 7 9.21 17.51 11.26
C ASP A 7 9.05 16.89 9.86
N GLU A 8 9.31 17.62 8.77
CA GLU A 8 9.17 17.10 7.41
C GLU A 8 10.40 16.31 6.92
N LYS A 9 11.60 16.73 7.30
CA LYS A 9 12.83 16.15 6.74
C LYS A 9 13.29 14.91 7.49
N PHE A 10 13.03 14.85 8.79
CA PHE A 10 13.52 13.81 9.67
C PHE A 10 12.38 13.06 10.35
N ILE A 11 12.56 11.76 10.53
CA ILE A 11 11.67 10.89 11.26
C ILE A 11 12.39 10.25 12.44
N ASP A 12 11.79 10.36 13.63
CA ASP A 12 12.27 9.67 14.83
C ASP A 12 12.16 8.14 14.63
N LEU A 13 13.13 7.37 15.12
CA LEU A 13 13.08 5.90 15.02
C LEU A 13 11.84 5.27 15.65
N LYS A 14 11.24 5.93 16.65
CA LYS A 14 9.97 5.50 17.25
C LYS A 14 8.82 5.61 16.24
N LYS A 15 8.68 6.77 15.59
CA LYS A 15 7.69 6.97 14.52
C LYS A 15 7.95 6.01 13.35
N LEU A 16 9.21 5.78 12.99
CA LEU A 16 9.58 4.82 11.95
C LEU A 16 9.12 3.40 12.30
N SER A 17 9.27 2.97 13.57
CA SER A 17 8.78 1.66 14.00
C SER A 17 7.26 1.55 13.93
N GLU A 18 6.53 2.64 14.15
CA GLU A 18 5.07 2.69 14.01
C GLU A 18 4.63 2.60 12.55
N ILE A 19 5.29 3.35 11.65
CA ILE A 19 5.00 3.32 10.20
C ILE A 19 5.22 1.92 9.61
N LEU A 20 6.32 1.28 9.99
CA LEU A 20 6.69 -0.06 9.51
C LEU A 20 6.01 -1.18 10.30
N LEU A 21 5.14 -0.85 11.28
CA LEU A 21 4.43 -1.81 12.14
C LEU A 21 5.38 -2.81 12.85
N MET A 22 6.56 -2.34 13.26
CA MET A 22 7.58 -3.18 13.91
C MET A 22 7.47 -3.15 15.43
N ARG A 23 7.88 -4.24 16.07
CA ARG A 23 7.76 -4.46 17.53
C ARG A 23 8.68 -3.55 18.40
N GLY A 24 9.42 -2.62 17.80
CA GLY A 24 10.16 -1.60 18.54
C GLY A 24 11.33 -0.96 17.80
N ILE A 25 12.04 -0.08 18.53
CA ILE A 25 13.13 0.75 18.00
C ILE A 25 14.32 -0.10 17.52
N ARG A 26 14.61 -1.22 18.20
CA ARG A 26 15.71 -2.13 17.79
C ARG A 26 15.49 -2.71 16.40
N SER A 27 14.25 -3.10 16.08
CA SER A 27 13.88 -3.58 14.74
C SER A 27 14.01 -2.47 13.70
N ALA A 28 13.62 -1.23 14.05
CA ALA A 28 13.80 -0.08 13.16
C ALA A 28 15.27 0.22 12.86
N LYS A 29 16.14 0.10 13.87
CA LYS A 29 17.57 0.25 13.71
C LYS A 29 18.15 -0.81 12.78
N ASN A 30 17.82 -2.09 13.01
CA ASN A 30 18.25 -3.18 12.15
C ASN A 30 17.76 -3.00 10.71
N TRP A 31 16.51 -2.55 10.53
CA TRP A 31 15.98 -2.27 9.19
C TRP A 31 16.78 -1.16 8.49
N CYS A 32 17.07 -0.05 9.18
CA CYS A 32 17.91 1.01 8.62
C CYS A 32 19.29 0.50 8.22
N GLU A 33 19.90 -0.37 9.04
CA GLU A 33 21.19 -0.99 8.74
C GLU A 33 21.12 -1.90 7.50
N THR A 34 20.07 -2.72 7.35
CA THR A 34 19.88 -3.59 6.18
C THR A 34 19.69 -2.82 4.88
N VAL A 35 19.04 -1.66 4.95
CA VAL A 35 18.79 -0.79 3.80
C VAL A 35 19.98 0.14 3.52
N GLY A 36 20.90 0.31 4.49
CA GLY A 36 22.01 1.24 4.40
C GLY A 36 21.62 2.70 4.69
N ILE A 37 20.51 2.93 5.39
CA ILE A 37 20.10 4.27 5.79
C ILE A 37 20.84 4.68 7.07
N LYS A 38 21.61 5.78 6.99
CA LYS A 38 22.37 6.30 8.13
C LYS A 38 21.44 6.95 9.16
N ILE A 39 21.51 6.46 10.40
CA ILE A 39 20.84 7.06 11.54
C ILE A 39 21.67 8.25 12.01
N GLN A 40 21.02 9.41 12.17
CA GLN A 40 21.62 10.63 12.69
C GLN A 40 21.15 10.88 14.11
N ILE A 41 22.01 11.49 14.92
CA ILE A 41 21.65 11.93 16.27
C ILE A 41 21.44 13.44 16.20
N VAL A 42 20.23 13.90 16.50
CA VAL A 42 19.87 15.32 16.53
C VAL A 42 19.36 15.62 17.94
N GLY A 43 20.15 16.37 18.71
CA GLY A 43 19.91 16.56 20.14
C GLY A 43 20.00 15.24 20.90
N ASN A 44 18.94 14.84 21.60
CA ASN A 44 18.86 13.58 22.34
C ASN A 44 18.02 12.50 21.62
N LYS A 45 17.82 12.65 20.30
CA LYS A 45 16.97 11.76 19.51
C LYS A 45 17.72 11.14 18.34
N SER A 46 17.45 9.86 18.11
CA SER A 46 17.89 9.14 16.91
C SER A 46 16.86 9.30 15.80
N VAL A 47 17.29 9.91 14.71
CA VAL A 47 16.44 10.30 13.57
C VAL A 47 17.00 9.79 12.25
N VAL A 48 16.12 9.70 11.27
CA VAL A 48 16.40 9.22 9.92
C VAL A 48 15.81 10.19 8.91
N HIS A 49 16.39 10.32 7.72
CA HIS A 49 15.80 11.14 6.66
C HIS A 49 14.52 10.49 6.12
N ARG A 50 13.40 11.23 6.18
CA ARG A 50 12.10 10.75 5.72
C ARG A 50 12.11 10.35 4.24
N PHE A 51 12.73 11.18 3.40
CA PHE A 51 12.89 10.92 1.98
C PHE A 51 13.55 9.56 1.68
N LEU A 52 14.57 9.16 2.46
CA LEU A 52 15.24 7.86 2.26
C LEU A 52 14.34 6.69 2.67
N VAL A 53 13.54 6.87 3.71
CA VAL A 53 12.57 5.86 4.15
C VAL A 53 11.48 5.66 3.10
N ASP A 54 10.87 6.75 2.64
CA ASP A 54 9.81 6.72 1.63
C ASP A 54 10.32 6.10 0.32
N MET A 55 11.52 6.48 -0.12
CA MET A 55 12.16 5.88 -1.30
C MET A 55 12.33 4.36 -1.17
N GLU A 56 12.74 3.86 0.00
CA GLU A 56 12.92 2.42 0.16
C GLU A 56 11.60 1.65 0.22
N LEU A 57 10.58 2.24 0.84
CA LEU A 57 9.23 1.70 0.82
C LEU A 57 8.72 1.58 -0.61
N ASP A 58 8.89 2.63 -1.41
CA ASP A 58 8.49 2.64 -2.82
C ASP A 58 9.24 1.59 -3.64
N LYS A 59 10.56 1.44 -3.45
CA LYS A 59 11.32 0.37 -4.11
C LYS A 59 10.75 -1.01 -3.78
N SER A 60 10.46 -1.25 -2.50
CA SER A 60 9.91 -2.54 -2.06
C SER A 60 8.54 -2.81 -2.71
N LEU A 61 7.70 -1.78 -2.84
CA LEU A 61 6.41 -1.85 -3.50
C LEU A 61 6.57 -2.12 -5.01
N ILE A 62 7.45 -1.39 -5.69
CA ILE A 62 7.72 -1.56 -7.13
C ILE A 62 8.22 -2.98 -7.43
N VAL A 63 9.11 -3.54 -6.60
CA VAL A 63 9.59 -4.92 -6.77
C VAL A 63 8.42 -5.92 -6.65
N GLN A 64 7.52 -5.73 -5.69
CA GLN A 64 6.33 -6.56 -5.56
C GLN A 64 5.38 -6.42 -6.75
N LEU A 65 5.15 -5.19 -7.23
CA LEU A 65 4.32 -4.92 -8.40
C LEU A 65 4.92 -5.52 -9.66
N LYS A 66 6.24 -5.40 -9.89
CA LYS A 66 6.93 -6.04 -11.01
C LYS A 66 6.82 -7.56 -10.98
N LYS A 67 6.87 -8.16 -9.79
CA LYS A 67 6.73 -9.62 -9.63
C LYS A 67 5.31 -10.11 -9.91
N LYS A 68 4.28 -9.38 -9.47
CA LYS A 68 2.87 -9.77 -9.63
C LYS A 68 2.28 -9.35 -10.98
N TYR A 69 2.60 -8.15 -11.44
CA TYR A 69 2.01 -7.49 -12.61
C TYR A 69 3.10 -6.91 -13.52
N PRO A 70 3.99 -7.74 -14.10
CA PRO A 70 5.15 -7.27 -14.86
C PRO A 70 4.81 -6.39 -16.07
N LYS A 71 3.58 -6.48 -16.61
CA LYS A 71 3.12 -5.68 -17.75
C LYS A 71 2.50 -4.34 -17.39
N LYS A 72 1.97 -4.19 -16.17
CA LYS A 72 1.17 -3.01 -15.73
C LYS A 72 1.69 -2.37 -14.43
N TRP A 73 2.83 -2.81 -13.91
CA TRP A 73 3.37 -2.33 -12.63
C TRP A 73 3.55 -0.81 -12.59
N GLU A 74 3.90 -0.19 -13.72
CA GLU A 74 4.12 1.26 -13.82
C GLU A 74 2.81 2.04 -13.67
N GLU A 75 1.74 1.59 -14.35
CA GLU A 75 0.41 2.20 -14.25
C GLU A 75 -0.18 2.03 -12.84
N LEU A 76 -0.01 0.84 -12.25
CA LEU A 76 -0.42 0.57 -10.88
C LEU A 76 0.33 1.44 -9.88
N TYR A 77 1.63 1.64 -10.07
CA TYR A 77 2.42 2.53 -9.22
C TYR A 77 2.03 4.00 -9.40
N ARG A 78 1.68 4.44 -10.62
CA ARG A 78 1.15 5.78 -10.87
C ARG A 78 -0.17 6.01 -10.13
N CYS A 79 -1.12 5.07 -10.23
CA CYS A 79 -2.37 5.13 -9.46
C CYS A 79 -2.12 5.16 -7.94
N TYR A 80 -1.08 4.47 -7.45
CA TYR A 80 -0.68 4.53 -6.05
C TYR A 80 -0.19 5.93 -5.65
N ILE A 81 0.68 6.56 -6.44
CA ILE A 81 1.18 7.92 -6.19
C ILE A 81 0.04 8.94 -6.24
N ASP A 82 -0.84 8.82 -7.24
CA ASP A 82 -1.97 9.73 -7.44
C ASP A 82 -3.12 9.48 -6.43
N ASN A 83 -2.98 8.46 -5.57
CA ASN A 83 -3.99 7.99 -4.62
C ASN A 83 -5.33 7.64 -5.30
N ASP A 84 -5.28 7.24 -6.56
CA ASP A 84 -6.43 6.80 -7.35
C ASP A 84 -6.71 5.31 -7.11
N ARG A 85 -7.55 5.05 -6.12
CA ARG A 85 -7.96 3.70 -5.74
C ARG A 85 -8.83 3.02 -6.79
N LEU A 86 -9.66 3.80 -7.49
CA LEU A 86 -10.60 3.25 -8.47
C LEU A 86 -9.83 2.79 -9.72
N GLY A 87 -8.95 3.64 -10.25
CA GLY A 87 -8.08 3.28 -11.36
C GLY A 87 -7.19 2.08 -11.03
N TYR A 88 -6.65 2.03 -9.81
CA TYR A 88 -5.85 0.88 -9.36
C TYR A 88 -6.64 -0.44 -9.40
N LEU A 89 -7.91 -0.44 -8.97
CA LEU A 89 -8.77 -1.63 -9.00
C LEU A 89 -9.14 -2.04 -10.43
N MET A 90 -9.47 -1.09 -11.30
CA MET A 90 -9.78 -1.38 -12.71
C MET A 90 -8.59 -2.05 -13.42
N LEU A 91 -7.36 -1.55 -13.18
CA LEU A 91 -6.14 -2.12 -13.75
C LEU A 91 -5.87 -3.55 -13.27
N LEU A 92 -6.28 -3.88 -12.04
CA LEU A 92 -6.22 -5.22 -11.49
C LEU A 92 -7.26 -6.16 -12.13
N GLU A 93 -8.50 -5.69 -12.31
CA GLU A 93 -9.63 -6.44 -12.87
C GLU A 93 -9.44 -6.82 -14.34
N ASP A 94 -8.71 -6.03 -15.12
CA ASP A 94 -8.30 -6.39 -16.48
C ASP A 94 -7.34 -7.61 -16.54
N ASN A 95 -6.98 -8.23 -15.41
CA ASN A 95 -6.39 -9.57 -15.42
C ASN A 95 -7.50 -10.64 -15.42
N PRO A 96 -7.62 -11.45 -16.49
CA PRO A 96 -8.62 -12.51 -16.58
C PRO A 96 -8.46 -13.63 -15.54
N GLU A 97 -7.41 -13.59 -14.71
CA GLU A 97 -7.12 -14.56 -13.66
C GLU A 97 -7.77 -14.22 -12.31
N LEU A 98 -8.26 -12.99 -12.12
CA LEU A 98 -9.14 -12.70 -10.98
C LEU A 98 -10.52 -13.25 -11.33
N ASN A 99 -10.75 -14.50 -10.93
CA ASN A 99 -12.06 -15.13 -10.86
C ASN A 99 -12.98 -14.27 -9.99
N ILE A 100 -13.53 -13.18 -10.56
CA ILE A 100 -14.81 -12.64 -10.15
C ILE A 100 -15.70 -13.87 -10.28
N ARG A 101 -16.00 -14.51 -9.15
CA ARG A 101 -16.93 -15.64 -9.10
C ARG A 101 -18.08 -15.21 -9.97
N LYS A 102 -18.25 -15.87 -11.13
CA LYS A 102 -19.35 -15.55 -12.04
C LYS A 102 -20.56 -15.50 -11.14
N ILE A 103 -21.10 -14.29 -10.92
CA ILE A 103 -22.34 -14.16 -10.18
C ILE A 103 -23.27 -14.99 -11.02
N SER A 104 -23.63 -16.18 -10.52
CA SER A 104 -24.46 -17.08 -11.29
C SER A 104 -25.76 -16.31 -11.46
N ASN A 105 -26.06 -15.85 -12.68
CA ASN A 105 -27.27 -15.12 -12.98
C ASN A 105 -28.55 -15.96 -12.78
N THR A 106 -28.44 -17.15 -12.18
CA THR A 106 -29.54 -17.91 -11.60
C THR A 106 -30.06 -17.21 -10.34
N ILE A 107 -30.68 -16.05 -10.54
CA ILE A 107 -31.60 -15.46 -9.57
C ILE A 107 -32.91 -16.24 -9.74
N THR A 108 -33.12 -17.26 -8.91
CA THR A 108 -34.43 -17.89 -8.82
C THR A 108 -35.33 -17.05 -7.90
N PRO A 109 -36.51 -16.61 -8.35
CA PRO A 109 -37.43 -15.87 -7.50
C PRO A 109 -37.86 -16.74 -6.31
N MET A 110 -37.71 -16.23 -5.08
CA MET A 110 -38.06 -16.98 -3.87
C MET A 110 -39.58 -17.06 -3.64
N SER A 111 -40.31 -16.00 -3.99
CA SER A 111 -41.77 -15.93 -3.81
C SER A 111 -42.52 -16.64 -4.94
N ASP A 112 -43.61 -17.31 -4.61
CA ASP A 112 -44.44 -18.05 -5.58
C ASP A 112 -45.13 -17.13 -6.61
N THR A 113 -45.40 -15.87 -6.22
CA THR A 113 -45.88 -14.82 -7.13
C THR A 113 -44.85 -14.47 -8.21
N ALA A 114 -43.57 -14.28 -7.84
CA ALA A 114 -42.53 -14.00 -8.82
C ALA A 114 -42.14 -15.23 -9.67
N LYS A 115 -42.28 -16.46 -9.13
CA LYS A 115 -42.09 -17.71 -9.92
C LYS A 115 -43.15 -17.87 -11.01
N SER A 116 -44.41 -17.61 -10.68
CA SER A 116 -45.50 -17.68 -11.65
C SER A 116 -45.35 -16.64 -12.76
N PHE A 117 -44.90 -15.43 -12.41
CA PHE A 117 -44.62 -14.36 -13.37
C PHE A 117 -43.45 -14.66 -14.32
N ALA A 118 -42.39 -15.31 -13.83
CA ALA A 118 -41.23 -15.64 -14.66
C ALA A 118 -41.48 -16.81 -15.64
N ASN A 119 -42.47 -17.67 -15.34
CA ASN A 119 -42.83 -18.84 -16.16
C ASN A 119 -44.05 -18.60 -17.07
N SER A 120 -44.57 -17.36 -17.11
CA SER A 120 -45.65 -16.93 -18.02
C SER A 120 -45.05 -16.37 -19.31
#